data_AF-A0A5Q3L4N9-F1
#
_entry.id   AF-A0A5Q3L4N9-F1
#
_cell.length_a   1.000
_cell.length_b   1.000
_cell.length_c   1.000
_cell.angle_alpha   90.00
_cell.angle_beta   90.00
_cell.angle_gamma   90.00
#
_symmetry.space_group_name_H-M   'P 1'
#
loop_
_entity.id
_entity.type
_entity.pdbx_description
1 polymer ?
#
loop_
_entity_poly.entity_id
_entity_poly.type
_entity_poly.pdbx_seq_one_letter_code
_entity_poly.pdbx_strand_id
1 'polypeptide(L)'
;MGDQLRYTPDGPRELRDSDYRPDSLTENKPKVIRNASKDLIQANAKFEPVVDPQEHANLQEILDKRAGRQRGKPRAQKPDQNPLGCRTFDMNCGWPMYRVPSNGSFRYKCGLYQQSHAQQCNHNHVDGPTAAKFVLSCIKQRLLSPRLLGKVEVKLREMARSKSNDSLNQHEIQQKHSQLAEVKEELQQVEKNLARAKTDRQYEVISQEFDRLSAQEESLQREIFKLEQIDQPMDIDQDIRKVLETIEKLTGLAHKVESFPEAKLLFDLVNARLFLKFEARQVERRVLNKIVGGKVTFGDTPPPIKLYEGATTRRKVKGTTNPVKEMPNRSAFSSKTSVSSAEEVNSLRNVNRGDRI
;
A
#
# COMPACT_ATOMS: atom_id res chain seq x y z
N MET A 1 -10.87 47.95 13.48
CA MET A 1 -11.04 46.48 13.44
C MET A 1 -12.03 46.20 12.33
N GLY A 2 -11.70 45.36 11.35
CA GLY A 2 -12.61 45.07 10.24
C GLY A 2 -13.55 43.93 10.63
N ASP A 3 -14.86 44.19 10.61
CA ASP A 3 -15.89 43.21 10.93
C ASP A 3 -15.91 42.12 9.85
N GLN A 4 -15.36 40.95 10.20
CA GLN A 4 -15.37 39.80 9.30
C GLN A 4 -16.73 39.10 9.40
N LEU A 5 -17.42 38.97 8.27
CA LEU A 5 -18.71 38.28 8.16
C LEU A 5 -18.52 36.94 7.41
N ARG A 6 -19.35 35.95 7.77
CA ARG A 6 -19.47 34.67 7.07
C ARG A 6 -20.59 34.76 6.04
N TYR A 7 -20.26 34.52 4.78
CA TYR A 7 -21.27 34.35 3.74
C TYR A 7 -22.02 33.02 3.92
N THR A 8 -23.34 33.07 3.95
CA THR A 8 -24.25 31.90 3.99
C THR A 8 -25.34 32.05 2.91
N PRO A 9 -26.07 30.99 2.55
CA PRO A 9 -27.19 31.09 1.62
C PRO A 9 -28.24 32.14 2.04
N ASP A 10 -28.42 32.34 3.34
CA ASP A 10 -29.36 33.31 3.92
C ASP A 10 -28.76 34.73 4.05
N GLY A 11 -27.55 34.97 3.53
CA GLY A 11 -26.85 36.25 3.60
C GLY A 11 -25.59 36.25 4.48
N PRO A 12 -24.91 37.40 4.62
CA PRO A 12 -23.76 37.53 5.49
C PRO A 12 -24.19 37.49 6.97
N ARG A 13 -23.53 36.67 7.79
CA ARG A 13 -23.74 36.59 9.24
C ARG A 13 -22.45 36.86 10.00
N GLU A 14 -22.55 37.27 11.26
CA GLU A 14 -21.39 37.36 12.14
C GLU A 14 -20.71 36.01 12.37
N LEU A 15 -19.40 36.03 12.60
CA LEU A 15 -18.62 34.83 12.92
C LEU A 15 -18.96 34.33 14.31
N ARG A 16 -19.19 33.02 14.43
CA ARG A 16 -19.42 32.33 15.71
C ARG A 16 -18.12 31.70 16.20
N ASP A 17 -18.04 31.29 17.47
CA ASP A 17 -16.87 30.59 18.01
C ASP A 17 -16.46 29.35 17.19
N SER A 18 -17.45 28.63 16.64
CA SER A 18 -17.24 27.50 15.74
C SER A 18 -16.48 27.87 14.45
N ASP A 19 -16.57 29.13 14.03
CA ASP A 19 -15.91 29.67 12.83
C ASP A 19 -14.43 29.98 13.06
N TYR A 20 -13.94 29.97 14.31
CA TYR A 20 -12.55 30.21 14.63
C TYR A 20 -11.76 28.89 14.80
N ARG A 21 -10.45 28.97 14.57
CA ARG A 21 -9.56 27.81 14.77
C ARG A 21 -9.33 27.60 16.27
N PRO A 22 -9.42 26.36 16.78
CA PRO A 22 -9.24 26.08 18.21
C PRO A 22 -7.81 26.25 18.74
N ASP A 23 -6.83 26.44 17.84
CA ASP A 23 -5.40 26.21 18.08
C ASP A 23 -4.56 27.51 18.12
N SER A 24 -5.21 28.68 18.16
CA SER A 24 -4.51 29.98 18.13
C SER A 24 -4.54 30.66 19.48
N LEU A 25 -3.58 30.31 20.33
CA LEU A 25 -3.33 30.99 21.61
C LEU A 25 -2.92 32.47 21.46
N THR A 26 -2.73 32.99 20.24
CA THR A 26 -2.27 34.36 20.00
C THR A 26 -3.03 35.15 18.93
N GLU A 27 -3.87 34.54 18.08
CA GLU A 27 -4.57 35.27 17.00
C GLU A 27 -5.89 34.57 16.61
N ASN A 28 -7.05 35.15 16.93
CA ASN A 28 -8.40 34.68 16.55
C ASN A 28 -8.58 34.61 15.01
N LYS A 29 -7.99 33.59 14.38
CA LYS A 29 -8.02 33.40 12.93
C LYS A 29 -9.26 32.61 12.51
N PRO A 30 -10.13 33.16 11.65
CA PRO A 30 -11.27 32.42 11.13
C PRO A 30 -10.81 31.19 10.33
N LYS A 31 -11.64 30.14 10.35
CA LYS A 31 -11.54 28.96 9.50
C LYS A 31 -11.91 29.34 8.07
N VAL A 32 -11.12 28.83 7.13
CA VAL A 32 -11.53 28.73 5.72
C VAL A 32 -12.45 27.51 5.63
N ILE A 33 -13.70 27.74 5.26
CA ILE A 33 -14.74 26.71 5.10
C ILE A 33 -15.11 26.70 3.62
N ARG A 34 -15.25 25.50 3.04
CA ARG A 34 -15.79 25.33 1.68
C ARG A 34 -17.31 25.17 1.82
N ASN A 35 -18.08 25.92 1.03
CA ASN A 35 -19.54 25.77 0.99
C ASN A 35 -19.91 24.36 0.52
N ALA A 36 -21.09 23.87 0.91
CA ALA A 36 -21.57 22.58 0.45
C ALA A 36 -21.74 22.59 -1.06
N SER A 37 -21.59 21.44 -1.73
CA SER A 37 -21.62 21.35 -3.19
C SER A 37 -22.91 21.92 -3.80
N LYS A 38 -24.03 21.77 -3.10
CA LYS A 38 -25.35 22.32 -3.47
C LYS A 38 -25.43 23.86 -3.48
N ASP A 39 -24.54 24.52 -2.74
CA ASP A 39 -24.49 25.98 -2.60
C ASP A 39 -23.37 26.58 -3.47
N LEU A 40 -22.65 25.76 -4.24
CA LEU A 40 -21.64 26.21 -5.19
C LEU A 40 -22.32 26.51 -6.52
N ILE A 41 -22.07 27.71 -7.05
CA ILE A 41 -22.50 28.06 -8.40
C ILE A 41 -21.70 27.20 -9.39
N GLN A 42 -22.40 26.35 -10.13
CA GLN A 42 -21.84 25.51 -11.18
C GLN A 42 -22.49 25.88 -12.51
N ALA A 43 -21.70 25.91 -13.57
CA ALA A 43 -22.17 26.10 -14.93
C ALA A 43 -21.51 25.07 -15.84
N ASN A 44 -22.27 24.51 -16.77
CA ASN A 44 -21.72 23.58 -17.74
C ASN A 44 -20.77 24.33 -18.67
N ALA A 45 -19.58 23.78 -18.86
CA ALA A 45 -18.66 24.26 -19.87
C ALA A 45 -19.27 24.05 -21.27
N LYS A 46 -19.05 25.00 -22.19
CA LYS A 46 -19.57 24.94 -23.57
C LYS A 46 -18.68 24.11 -24.52
N PHE A 47 -17.86 23.21 -23.97
CA PHE A 47 -16.95 22.37 -24.74
C PHE A 47 -17.03 20.93 -24.24
N GLU A 48 -16.70 20.00 -25.13
CA GLU A 48 -16.68 18.57 -24.82
C GLU A 48 -15.59 18.26 -23.79
N PRO A 49 -15.91 17.53 -22.71
CA PRO A 49 -14.93 17.23 -21.68
C PRO A 49 -13.79 16.35 -22.23
N VAL A 50 -12.56 16.80 -22.04
CA VAL A 50 -11.33 16.06 -22.45
C VAL A 50 -11.12 14.77 -21.64
N VAL A 51 -11.69 14.73 -20.43
CA VAL A 51 -11.63 13.59 -19.51
C VAL A 51 -13.05 13.25 -19.10
N ASP A 52 -13.37 11.97 -19.03
CA ASP A 52 -14.66 11.50 -18.56
C ASP A 52 -15.00 12.09 -17.18
N PRO A 53 -16.18 12.71 -16.98
CA PRO A 53 -16.54 13.33 -15.70
C PRO A 53 -16.53 12.37 -14.51
N GLN A 54 -16.88 11.10 -14.71
CA GLN A 54 -16.88 10.09 -13.65
C GLN A 54 -15.45 9.69 -13.28
N GLU A 55 -14.58 9.49 -14.27
CA GLU A 55 -13.15 9.29 -14.05
C GLU A 55 -12.53 10.46 -13.28
N HIS A 56 -12.83 11.69 -13.68
CA HIS A 56 -12.35 12.89 -13.00
C HIS A 56 -12.84 12.96 -11.53
N ALA A 57 -14.10 12.63 -11.25
CA ALA A 57 -14.62 12.57 -9.89
C ALA A 57 -13.88 11.52 -9.03
N ASN A 58 -13.64 10.34 -9.60
CA ASN A 58 -12.87 9.27 -8.94
C ASN A 58 -11.43 9.74 -8.64
N LEU A 59 -10.79 10.44 -9.58
CA LEU A 59 -9.45 11.01 -9.38
C LEU A 59 -9.42 12.07 -8.28
N GLN A 60 -10.44 12.94 -8.20
CA GLN A 60 -10.54 13.91 -7.11
C GLN A 60 -10.67 13.23 -5.75
N GLU A 61 -11.47 12.18 -5.63
CA GLU A 61 -11.60 11.44 -4.36
C GLU A 61 -10.27 10.80 -3.94
N ILE A 62 -9.53 10.24 -4.89
CA ILE A 62 -8.19 9.70 -4.66
C ILE A 62 -7.23 10.80 -4.19
N LEU A 63 -7.26 11.98 -4.82
CA LEU A 63 -6.43 13.12 -4.44
C LEU A 63 -6.76 13.64 -3.04
N ASP A 64 -8.04 13.72 -2.67
CA ASP A 64 -8.49 14.17 -1.36
C ASP A 64 -8.11 13.17 -0.26
N LYS A 65 -8.29 11.86 -0.50
CA LYS A 65 -7.82 10.79 0.40
C LYS A 65 -6.30 10.89 0.62
N ARG A 66 -5.53 11.20 -0.43
CA ARG A 66 -4.07 11.37 -0.35
C ARG A 66 -3.65 12.67 0.33
N ALA A 67 -4.39 13.77 0.15
CA ALA A 67 -4.03 15.10 0.64
C ALA A 67 -3.83 15.14 2.17
N GLY A 68 -4.68 14.43 2.92
CA GLY A 68 -4.56 14.33 4.39
C GLY A 68 -3.30 13.58 4.87
N ARG A 69 -2.78 12.66 4.04
CA ARG A 69 -1.61 11.83 4.35
C ARG A 69 -0.31 12.38 3.75
N GLN A 70 -0.34 13.37 2.86
CA GLN A 70 0.87 13.90 2.21
C GLN A 70 1.19 15.36 2.54
N ARG A 71 0.22 16.11 3.07
CA ARG A 71 0.40 17.51 3.43
C ARG A 71 1.46 17.66 4.51
N GLY A 72 2.43 18.53 4.25
CA GLY A 72 3.56 18.83 5.14
C GLY A 72 4.80 17.96 4.94
N LYS A 73 4.72 16.85 4.20
CA LYS A 73 5.88 15.97 3.95
C LYS A 73 6.94 16.69 3.11
N PRO A 74 8.22 16.71 3.53
CA PRO A 74 9.31 17.26 2.73
C PRO A 74 9.43 16.55 1.38
N ARG A 75 9.57 17.32 0.31
CA ARG A 75 9.72 16.80 -1.06
C ARG A 75 11.18 16.74 -1.45
N ALA A 76 11.59 15.67 -2.12
CA ALA A 76 12.91 15.64 -2.76
C ALA A 76 12.82 16.33 -4.12
N GLN A 77 13.63 17.37 -4.34
CA GLN A 77 13.73 18.04 -5.66
C GLN A 77 14.17 17.08 -6.77
N LYS A 78 15.01 16.09 -6.45
CA LYS A 78 15.43 15.01 -7.34
C LYS A 78 15.07 13.66 -6.72
N PRO A 79 13.87 13.11 -7.02
CA PRO A 79 13.38 11.85 -6.44
C PRO A 79 14.28 10.64 -6.73
N ASP A 80 14.96 10.64 -7.87
CA ASP A 80 15.85 9.54 -8.30
C ASP A 80 17.16 9.53 -7.49
N GLN A 81 17.56 10.69 -6.96
CA GLN A 81 18.67 10.78 -6.00
C GLN A 81 18.25 10.50 -4.55
N ASN A 82 17.05 9.97 -4.33
CA ASN A 82 16.54 9.59 -3.02
C ASN A 82 16.33 8.06 -2.96
N PRO A 83 17.41 7.29 -2.74
CA PRO A 83 17.36 5.83 -2.83
C PRO A 83 16.48 5.22 -1.73
N LEU A 84 16.52 5.75 -0.50
CA LEU A 84 15.71 5.27 0.63
C LEU A 84 14.47 6.14 0.90
N GLY A 85 13.93 6.79 -0.12
CA GLY A 85 12.71 7.60 0.01
C GLY A 85 11.54 6.77 0.55
N CYS A 86 10.97 7.18 1.69
CA CYS A 86 9.92 6.45 2.41
C CYS A 86 10.30 5.00 2.80
N ARG A 87 11.58 4.64 2.79
CA ARG A 87 12.07 3.29 3.15
C ARG A 87 12.80 3.25 4.49
N THR A 88 13.06 4.41 5.08
CA THR A 88 13.75 4.55 6.37
C THR A 88 12.76 4.93 7.46
N PHE A 89 12.79 4.23 8.60
CA PHE A 89 11.87 4.42 9.71
C PHE A 89 12.62 4.61 11.04
N ASP A 90 12.08 5.50 11.87
CA ASP A 90 12.53 5.70 13.24
C ASP A 90 11.82 4.71 14.17
N MET A 91 12.59 3.81 14.80
CA MET A 91 12.05 2.78 15.69
C MET A 91 11.45 3.33 16.98
N ASN A 92 11.79 4.54 17.38
CA ASN A 92 11.28 5.12 18.62
C ASN A 92 9.86 5.65 18.47
N CYS A 93 9.44 6.01 17.25
CA CYS A 93 8.11 6.60 17.01
C CYS A 93 7.33 5.96 15.85
N GLY A 94 7.91 5.05 15.08
CA GLY A 94 7.26 4.38 13.96
C GLY A 94 7.07 5.26 12.71
N TRP A 95 7.55 6.50 12.72
CA TRP A 95 7.42 7.41 11.59
C TRP A 95 8.49 7.17 10.53
N PRO A 96 8.16 7.37 9.24
CA PRO A 96 9.14 7.43 8.18
C PRO A 96 10.08 8.64 8.37
N MET A 97 11.31 8.48 7.90
CA MET A 97 12.33 9.52 7.88
C MET A 97 12.44 10.10 6.46
N TYR A 98 12.43 11.43 6.35
CA TYR A 98 12.44 12.14 5.07
C TYR A 98 13.80 12.72 4.73
N ARG A 99 14.14 12.70 3.44
CA ARG A 99 15.34 13.33 2.90
C ARG A 99 15.29 14.84 3.14
N VAL A 100 16.35 15.39 3.72
CA VAL A 100 16.58 16.83 3.85
C VAL A 100 18.02 17.18 3.44
N PRO A 101 18.25 18.35 2.82
CA PRO A 101 19.60 18.80 2.49
C PRO A 101 20.44 19.00 3.75
N SER A 102 21.74 18.73 3.66
CA SER A 102 22.69 18.87 4.77
C SER A 102 24.12 19.01 4.23
N ASN A 103 24.77 20.16 4.46
CA ASN A 103 26.19 20.43 4.15
C ASN A 103 26.67 19.87 2.80
N GLY A 104 26.06 20.30 1.69
CA GLY A 104 26.42 19.83 0.34
C GLY A 104 25.99 18.39 0.00
N SER A 105 25.32 17.70 0.94
CA SER A 105 24.77 16.35 0.80
C SER A 105 23.32 16.31 1.32
N PHE A 106 22.86 15.16 1.81
CA PHE A 106 21.55 14.98 2.41
C PHE A 106 21.56 13.97 3.56
N ARG A 107 20.57 14.09 4.43
CA ARG A 107 20.30 13.16 5.54
C ARG A 107 18.83 12.77 5.55
N TYR A 108 18.50 11.67 6.20
CA TYR A 108 17.12 11.32 6.52
C TYR A 108 16.80 11.79 7.93
N LYS A 109 15.74 12.57 8.09
CA LYS A 109 15.31 13.15 9.38
C LYS A 109 13.92 12.63 9.73
N CYS A 110 13.69 12.33 11.02
CA CYS A 110 12.42 11.80 11.48
C CYS A 110 11.23 12.69 11.12
N GLY A 111 10.21 12.11 10.48
CA GLY A 111 9.02 12.82 10.05
C GLY A 111 8.20 13.40 11.20
N LEU A 112 8.09 12.69 12.33
CA LEU A 112 7.38 13.17 13.50
C LEU A 112 8.02 14.44 14.06
N TYR A 113 9.35 14.46 14.17
CA TYR A 113 10.09 15.66 14.59
C TYR A 113 9.76 16.85 13.68
N GLN A 114 9.73 16.62 12.36
CA GLN A 114 9.46 17.69 11.38
C GLN A 114 8.02 18.19 11.46
N GLN A 115 7.02 17.31 11.53
CA GLN A 115 5.61 17.70 11.53
C GLN A 115 5.15 18.28 12.87
N SER A 116 5.74 17.81 13.98
CA SER A 116 5.43 18.31 15.33
C SER A 116 6.26 19.54 15.73
N HIS A 117 7.20 20.00 14.90
CA HIS A 117 8.17 21.04 15.27
C HIS A 117 8.94 20.70 16.57
N ALA A 118 9.52 19.49 16.63
CA ALA A 118 10.28 18.98 17.77
C ALA A 118 9.48 18.78 19.06
N GLN A 119 8.15 18.83 19.03
CA GLN A 119 7.32 18.68 20.24
C GLN A 119 7.10 17.21 20.63
N GLN A 120 7.06 16.28 19.66
CA GLN A 120 6.65 14.89 19.90
C GLN A 120 7.74 13.86 19.60
N CYS A 121 8.91 14.28 19.11
CA CYS A 121 10.02 13.39 18.84
C CYS A 121 11.36 14.13 18.94
N ASN A 122 12.42 13.37 19.14
CA ASN A 122 13.79 13.85 19.25
C ASN A 122 14.41 14.14 17.87
N HIS A 123 15.54 14.86 17.85
CA HIS A 123 16.25 15.23 16.62
C HIS A 123 17.01 14.05 15.96
N ASN A 124 16.26 13.00 15.62
CA ASN A 124 16.76 11.75 15.05
C ASN A 124 17.02 11.93 13.54
N HIS A 125 18.24 11.60 13.12
CA HIS A 125 18.64 11.65 11.72
C HIS A 125 19.81 10.71 11.41
N VAL A 126 19.89 10.29 10.15
CA VAL A 126 20.99 9.46 9.62
C VAL A 126 21.53 10.08 8.34
N ASP A 127 22.84 10.01 8.13
CA ASP A 127 23.46 10.43 6.87
C ASP A 127 22.94 9.60 5.69
N GLY A 128 22.51 10.28 4.63
CA GLY A 128 21.80 9.66 3.52
C GLY A 128 22.67 8.71 2.69
N PRO A 129 23.83 9.17 2.18
CA PRO A 129 24.79 8.30 1.49
C PRO A 129 25.23 7.11 2.32
N THR A 130 25.52 7.30 3.61
CA THR A 130 25.93 6.22 4.51
C THR A 130 24.81 5.18 4.68
N ALA A 131 23.56 5.61 4.90
CA ALA A 131 22.43 4.70 4.99
C ALA A 131 22.22 3.90 3.70
N ALA A 132 22.33 4.54 2.54
CA ALA A 132 22.22 3.85 1.24
C ALA A 132 23.32 2.81 1.04
N LYS A 133 24.59 3.17 1.34
CA LYS A 133 25.72 2.23 1.28
C LYS A 133 25.55 1.05 2.22
N PHE A 134 25.01 1.30 3.42
CA PHE A 134 24.72 0.24 4.39
C PHE A 134 23.69 -0.75 3.85
N VAL A 135 22.55 -0.27 3.32
CA VAL A 135 21.52 -1.15 2.75
C VAL A 135 22.04 -1.92 1.53
N LEU A 136 22.81 -1.27 0.64
CA LEU A 136 23.48 -1.95 -0.47
C LEU A 136 24.40 -3.07 0.03
N SER A 137 25.16 -2.82 1.09
CA SER A 137 26.05 -3.82 1.68
C SER A 137 25.27 -5.01 2.25
N CYS A 138 24.12 -4.77 2.89
CA CYS A 138 23.24 -5.84 3.35
C CYS A 138 22.68 -6.68 2.20
N ILE A 139 22.31 -6.04 1.09
CA ILE A 139 21.84 -6.75 -0.13
C ILE A 139 22.97 -7.60 -0.69
N LYS A 140 24.17 -7.02 -0.86
CA LYS A 140 25.37 -7.73 -1.32
C LYS A 140 25.67 -8.93 -0.42
N GLN A 141 25.73 -8.76 0.89
CA GLN A 141 25.99 -9.86 1.84
C GLN A 141 24.94 -10.98 1.76
N ARG A 142 23.67 -10.63 1.54
CA ARG A 142 22.59 -11.61 1.48
C ARG A 142 22.57 -12.35 0.15
N LEU A 143 22.72 -11.64 -0.97
CA LEU A 143 22.75 -12.23 -2.32
C LEU A 143 24.03 -13.02 -2.60
N LEU A 144 25.17 -12.58 -2.07
CA LEU A 144 26.49 -13.20 -2.31
C LEU A 144 26.81 -14.35 -1.34
N SER A 145 25.86 -14.79 -0.50
CA SER A 145 26.10 -15.94 0.37
C SER A 145 26.16 -17.22 -0.48
N PRO A 146 27.31 -17.91 -0.61
CA PRO A 146 27.47 -19.04 -1.53
C PRO A 146 26.54 -20.22 -1.20
N ARG A 147 26.07 -20.29 0.06
CA ARG A 147 25.17 -21.33 0.56
C ARG A 147 23.69 -21.00 0.37
N LEU A 148 23.35 -19.76 0.01
CA LEU A 148 21.95 -19.34 -0.07
C LEU A 148 21.27 -19.91 -1.32
N LEU A 149 21.92 -19.88 -2.49
CA LEU A 149 21.33 -20.37 -3.74
C LEU A 149 20.95 -21.85 -3.65
N GLY A 150 21.88 -22.71 -3.21
CA GLY A 150 21.57 -24.14 -3.03
C GLY A 150 20.46 -24.38 -1.99
N LYS A 151 20.42 -23.61 -0.89
CA LYS A 151 19.33 -23.71 0.09
C LYS A 151 17.99 -23.23 -0.46
N VAL A 152 18.00 -22.17 -1.27
CA VAL A 152 16.81 -21.62 -1.93
C VAL A 152 16.28 -22.63 -2.94
N GLU A 153 17.15 -23.22 -3.76
CA GLU A 153 16.78 -24.26 -4.73
C GLU A 153 16.16 -25.48 -4.04
N VAL A 154 16.79 -26.01 -2.99
CA VAL A 154 16.24 -27.12 -2.20
C VAL A 154 14.87 -26.78 -1.64
N LYS A 155 14.70 -25.58 -1.07
CA LYS A 155 13.43 -25.14 -0.49
C LYS A 155 12.36 -24.89 -1.54
N LEU A 156 12.72 -24.36 -2.72
CA LEU A 156 11.81 -24.19 -3.85
C LEU A 156 11.31 -25.55 -4.36
N ARG A 157 12.20 -26.54 -4.48
CA ARG A 157 11.82 -27.92 -4.82
C ARG A 157 10.90 -28.53 -3.76
N GLU A 158 11.18 -28.32 -2.49
CA GLU A 158 10.34 -28.82 -1.39
C GLU A 158 8.94 -28.20 -1.43
N MET A 159 8.84 -26.87 -1.61
CA MET A 159 7.55 -26.18 -1.76
C MET A 159 6.79 -26.64 -3.01
N ALA A 160 7.48 -26.84 -4.13
CA ALA A 160 6.87 -27.34 -5.36
C ALA A 160 6.31 -28.75 -5.17
N ARG A 161 7.08 -29.66 -4.55
CA ARG A 161 6.61 -31.02 -4.21
C ARG A 161 5.41 -31.00 -3.26
N SER A 162 5.39 -30.08 -2.29
CA SER A 162 4.25 -29.96 -1.37
C SER A 162 2.97 -29.49 -2.06
N LYS A 163 3.07 -28.71 -3.15
CA LYS A 163 1.93 -28.26 -3.96
C LYS A 163 1.46 -29.31 -4.96
N SER A 164 2.36 -30.11 -5.54
CA SER A 164 1.98 -31.22 -6.42
C SER A 164 1.22 -32.35 -5.70
N ASN A 165 1.26 -32.39 -4.36
CA ASN A 165 0.52 -33.36 -3.55
C ASN A 165 -0.89 -32.89 -3.17
N ASP A 166 -1.40 -31.76 -3.71
CA ASP A 166 -2.80 -31.35 -3.50
C ASP A 166 -3.76 -32.20 -4.35
N SER A 167 -3.92 -33.47 -3.96
CA SER A 167 -5.00 -34.37 -4.42
C SER A 167 -6.40 -33.80 -4.19
N LEU A 168 -6.51 -32.75 -3.37
CA LEU A 168 -7.74 -32.02 -3.07
C LEU A 168 -8.28 -31.28 -4.30
N ASN A 169 -7.43 -30.62 -5.08
CA ASN A 169 -7.87 -29.91 -6.30
C ASN A 169 -8.38 -30.89 -7.36
N GLN A 170 -7.69 -32.02 -7.54
CA GLN A 170 -8.13 -33.05 -8.47
C GLN A 170 -9.47 -33.68 -8.06
N HIS A 171 -9.65 -33.96 -6.76
CA HIS A 171 -10.92 -34.47 -6.25
C HIS A 171 -12.05 -33.44 -6.40
N GLU A 172 -11.79 -32.16 -6.15
CA GLU A 172 -12.77 -31.07 -6.30
C GLU A 172 -13.15 -30.84 -7.77
N ILE A 173 -12.17 -30.85 -8.68
CA ILE A 173 -12.40 -30.80 -10.13
C ILE A 173 -13.28 -31.99 -10.56
N GLN A 174 -12.97 -33.20 -10.09
CA GLN A 174 -13.72 -34.39 -10.46
C GLN A 174 -15.15 -34.40 -9.89
N GLN A 175 -15.33 -33.89 -8.67
CA GLN A 175 -16.66 -33.70 -8.08
C GLN A 175 -17.49 -32.68 -8.87
N LYS A 176 -16.88 -31.57 -9.30
CA LYS A 176 -17.55 -30.54 -10.11
C LYS A 176 -17.91 -31.04 -11.50
N HIS A 177 -17.06 -31.85 -12.12
CA HIS A 177 -17.39 -32.56 -13.38
C HIS A 177 -18.58 -33.50 -13.22
N SER A 178 -18.67 -34.23 -12.11
CA SER A 178 -19.84 -35.08 -11.81
C SER A 178 -21.12 -34.27 -11.67
N GLN A 179 -21.07 -33.15 -10.93
CA GLN A 179 -22.22 -32.24 -10.77
C GLN A 179 -22.64 -31.61 -12.10
N LEU A 180 -21.69 -31.26 -12.97
CA LEU A 180 -22.00 -30.73 -14.30
C LEU A 180 -22.70 -31.79 -15.17
N ALA A 181 -22.30 -33.06 -15.07
CA ALA A 181 -22.96 -34.15 -15.78
C ALA A 181 -24.42 -34.34 -15.31
N GLU A 182 -24.66 -34.31 -13.99
CA GLU A 182 -26.02 -34.40 -13.41
C GLU A 182 -26.92 -33.24 -13.89
N VAL A 183 -26.43 -32.00 -13.82
CA VAL A 183 -27.20 -30.82 -14.29
C VAL A 183 -27.51 -30.90 -15.78
N LYS A 184 -26.60 -31.44 -16.60
CA LYS A 184 -26.85 -31.64 -18.05
C LYS A 184 -27.92 -32.68 -18.30
N GLU A 185 -27.96 -33.76 -17.52
CA GLU A 185 -29.02 -34.77 -17.62
C GLU A 185 -30.38 -34.19 -17.22
N GLU A 186 -30.42 -33.40 -16.13
CA GLU A 186 -31.63 -32.71 -15.69
C GLU A 186 -32.13 -31.70 -16.73
N LEU A 187 -31.24 -30.91 -17.34
CA LEU A 187 -31.57 -30.00 -18.44
C LEU A 187 -32.23 -30.72 -19.61
N GLN A 188 -31.67 -31.86 -20.05
CA GLN A 188 -32.26 -32.65 -21.13
C GLN A 188 -33.67 -33.17 -20.78
N GLN A 189 -33.93 -33.46 -19.50
CA GLN A 189 -35.25 -33.88 -19.05
C GLN A 189 -36.24 -32.71 -18.99
N VAL A 190 -35.79 -31.54 -18.53
CA VAL A 190 -36.58 -30.30 -18.50
C VAL A 190 -36.92 -29.83 -19.92
N GLU A 191 -36.01 -29.92 -20.89
CA GLU A 191 -36.28 -29.63 -22.30
C GLU A 191 -37.40 -30.51 -22.88
N LYS A 192 -37.33 -31.82 -22.62
CA LYS A 192 -38.38 -32.78 -23.04
C LYS A 192 -39.73 -32.46 -22.40
N ASN A 193 -39.73 -31.98 -21.16
CA ASN A 193 -40.95 -31.58 -20.44
C ASN A 193 -41.51 -30.25 -20.97
N LEU A 194 -40.64 -29.29 -21.28
CA LEU A 194 -41.02 -28.00 -21.87
C LEU A 194 -41.69 -28.21 -23.23
N ALA A 195 -41.13 -29.08 -24.08
CA ALA A 195 -41.69 -29.46 -25.37
C ALA A 195 -43.07 -30.15 -25.29
N ARG A 196 -43.44 -30.67 -24.10
CA ARG A 196 -44.71 -31.38 -23.85
C ARG A 196 -45.71 -30.59 -23.02
N ALA A 197 -45.37 -29.35 -22.63
CA ALA A 197 -46.25 -28.50 -21.84
C ALA A 197 -47.56 -28.22 -22.60
N LYS A 198 -48.71 -28.36 -21.93
CA LYS A 198 -50.04 -28.21 -22.55
C LYS A 198 -50.78 -26.96 -22.13
N THR A 199 -50.23 -26.21 -21.17
CA THR A 199 -50.83 -25.00 -20.61
C THR A 199 -49.75 -23.95 -20.37
N ASP A 200 -50.11 -22.68 -20.51
CA ASP A 200 -49.17 -21.55 -20.32
C ASP A 200 -48.56 -21.55 -18.92
N ARG A 201 -49.35 -21.92 -17.91
CA ARG A 201 -48.86 -22.05 -16.53
C ARG A 201 -47.82 -23.17 -16.36
N GLN A 202 -47.98 -24.30 -17.06
CA GLN A 202 -46.96 -25.36 -17.05
C GLN A 202 -45.70 -24.91 -17.78
N TYR A 203 -45.85 -24.17 -18.88
CA TYR A 203 -44.72 -23.61 -19.63
C TYR A 203 -43.89 -22.66 -18.78
N GLU A 204 -44.51 -21.69 -18.10
CA GLU A 204 -43.81 -20.73 -17.24
C GLU A 204 -43.01 -21.41 -16.12
N VAL A 205 -43.61 -22.39 -15.43
CA VAL A 205 -42.94 -23.09 -14.32
C VAL A 205 -41.74 -23.89 -14.81
N ILE A 206 -41.88 -24.60 -15.94
CA ILE A 206 -40.80 -25.42 -16.50
C ILE A 206 -39.70 -24.53 -17.11
N SER A 207 -40.06 -23.39 -17.72
CA SER A 207 -39.11 -22.40 -18.25
C SER A 207 -38.25 -21.80 -17.13
N GLN A 208 -38.83 -21.49 -15.97
CA GLN A 208 -38.06 -20.98 -14.83
C GLN A 208 -37.04 -22.00 -14.32
N GLU A 209 -37.40 -23.29 -14.31
CA GLU A 209 -36.47 -24.35 -13.93
C GLU A 209 -35.35 -24.54 -14.95
N PHE A 210 -35.66 -24.42 -16.25
CA PHE A 210 -34.68 -24.43 -17.34
C PHE A 210 -33.66 -23.29 -17.20
N ASP A 211 -34.13 -22.06 -16.97
CA ASP A 211 -33.26 -20.89 -16.78
C ASP A 211 -32.35 -21.05 -15.56
N ARG A 212 -32.89 -21.60 -14.47
CA ARG A 212 -32.13 -21.90 -13.24
C ARG A 212 -31.00 -22.90 -13.50
N LEU A 213 -31.31 -24.03 -14.13
CA LEU A 213 -30.32 -25.06 -14.43
C LEU A 213 -29.28 -24.59 -15.45
N SER A 214 -29.69 -23.80 -16.45
CA SER A 214 -28.76 -23.20 -17.42
C SER A 214 -27.75 -22.26 -16.75
N ALA A 215 -28.22 -21.41 -15.83
CA ALA A 215 -27.32 -20.55 -15.05
C ALA A 215 -26.37 -21.35 -14.14
N GLN A 216 -26.83 -22.47 -13.59
CA GLN A 216 -26.02 -23.37 -12.78
C GLN A 216 -24.96 -24.10 -13.63
N GLU A 217 -25.29 -24.53 -14.85
CA GLU A 217 -24.36 -25.12 -15.80
C GLU A 217 -23.22 -24.13 -16.13
N GLU A 218 -23.54 -22.90 -16.50
CA GLU A 218 -22.55 -21.86 -16.79
C GLU A 218 -21.67 -21.53 -15.57
N SER A 219 -22.22 -21.59 -14.36
CA SER A 219 -21.44 -21.37 -13.14
C SER A 219 -20.45 -22.51 -12.92
N LEU A 220 -20.91 -23.77 -13.03
CA LEU A 220 -20.06 -24.95 -12.87
C LEU A 220 -18.95 -25.01 -13.92
N GLN A 221 -19.26 -24.72 -15.19
CA GLN A 221 -18.26 -24.65 -16.25
C GLN A 221 -17.19 -23.58 -15.97
N ARG A 222 -17.59 -22.39 -15.48
CA ARG A 222 -16.65 -21.34 -15.09
C ARG A 222 -15.78 -21.71 -13.88
N GLU A 223 -16.34 -22.42 -12.92
CA GLU A 223 -15.60 -22.91 -11.75
C GLU A 223 -14.58 -23.98 -12.14
N ILE A 224 -14.98 -24.96 -12.95
CA ILE A 224 -14.10 -26.00 -13.49
C ILE A 224 -12.95 -25.36 -14.26
N PHE A 225 -13.25 -24.42 -15.17
CA PHE A 225 -12.21 -23.74 -15.95
C PHE A 225 -11.18 -23.01 -15.06
N LYS A 226 -11.64 -22.36 -13.97
CA LYS A 226 -10.73 -21.69 -13.02
C LYS A 226 -9.85 -22.69 -12.28
N LEU A 227 -10.41 -23.82 -11.85
CA LEU A 227 -9.67 -24.85 -11.14
C LEU A 227 -8.66 -25.55 -12.05
N GLU A 228 -9.03 -25.84 -13.30
CA GLU A 228 -8.14 -26.46 -14.29
C GLU A 228 -7.00 -25.54 -14.73
N GLN A 229 -7.22 -24.21 -14.80
CA GLN A 229 -6.12 -23.26 -15.01
C GLN A 229 -5.08 -23.27 -13.89
N ILE A 230 -5.51 -23.56 -12.66
CA ILE A 230 -4.62 -23.63 -11.50
C ILE A 230 -3.86 -24.97 -11.47
N ASP A 231 -4.47 -26.04 -12.00
CA ASP A 231 -3.93 -27.40 -11.99
C ASP A 231 -3.08 -27.75 -13.23
N GLN A 232 -2.85 -26.81 -14.15
CA GLN A 232 -1.97 -27.07 -15.30
C GLN A 232 -0.56 -27.49 -14.84
N PRO A 233 -0.01 -28.60 -15.37
CA PRO A 233 1.30 -29.10 -14.97
C PRO A 233 2.39 -28.10 -15.39
N MET A 234 2.80 -27.27 -14.44
CA MET A 234 3.94 -26.39 -14.56
C MET A 234 5.23 -27.22 -14.56
N ASP A 235 6.14 -26.96 -15.51
CA ASP A 235 7.51 -27.51 -15.45
C ASP A 235 8.25 -26.85 -14.28
N ILE A 236 8.17 -27.48 -13.11
CA ILE A 236 8.78 -27.06 -11.85
C ILE A 236 10.28 -26.80 -12.05
N ASP A 237 10.98 -27.63 -12.82
CA ASP A 237 12.42 -27.48 -13.02
C ASP A 237 12.76 -26.31 -13.96
N GLN A 238 11.91 -26.01 -14.93
CA GLN A 238 12.06 -24.80 -15.76
C GLN A 238 11.83 -23.53 -14.93
N ASP A 239 10.83 -23.51 -14.07
CA ASP A 239 10.53 -22.31 -13.26
C ASP A 239 11.53 -22.09 -12.14
N ILE A 240 12.02 -23.15 -11.49
CA ILE A 240 13.13 -23.05 -10.54
C ILE A 240 14.37 -22.47 -11.24
N ARG A 241 14.68 -22.91 -12.46
CA ARG A 241 15.77 -22.35 -13.26
C ARG A 241 15.58 -20.86 -13.55
N LYS A 242 14.40 -20.43 -14.01
CA LYS A 242 14.09 -19.00 -14.23
C LYS A 242 14.27 -18.17 -12.96
N VAL A 243 13.86 -18.69 -11.81
CA VAL A 243 14.02 -18.00 -10.52
C VAL A 243 15.50 -17.86 -10.16
N LEU A 244 16.29 -18.92 -10.31
CA LEU A 244 17.74 -18.89 -10.05
C LEU A 244 18.47 -17.92 -10.98
N GLU A 245 18.18 -17.93 -12.28
CA GLU A 245 18.72 -16.96 -13.25
C GLU A 245 18.37 -15.52 -12.86
N THR A 246 17.17 -15.29 -12.33
CA THR A 246 16.74 -13.97 -11.87
C THR A 246 17.56 -13.53 -10.65
N ILE A 247 17.86 -14.43 -9.73
CA ILE A 247 18.72 -14.14 -8.57
C ILE A 247 20.16 -13.83 -9.02
N GLU A 248 20.69 -14.54 -10.01
CA GLU A 248 22.01 -14.27 -10.59
C GLU A 248 22.04 -12.88 -11.26
N LYS A 249 21.03 -12.55 -12.07
CA LYS A 249 20.87 -11.23 -12.68
C LYS A 249 20.82 -10.13 -11.61
N LEU A 250 20.05 -10.32 -10.53
CA LEU A 250 19.98 -9.39 -9.40
C LEU A 250 21.33 -9.24 -8.69
N THR A 251 22.09 -10.32 -8.57
CA THR A 251 23.43 -10.32 -7.96
C THR A 251 24.41 -9.52 -8.82
N GLY A 252 24.36 -9.72 -10.15
CA GLY A 252 25.13 -8.93 -11.11
C GLY A 252 24.78 -7.45 -11.06
N LEU A 253 23.49 -7.10 -10.98
CA LEU A 253 23.03 -5.72 -10.81
C LEU A 253 23.56 -5.11 -9.51
N ALA A 254 23.46 -5.83 -8.39
CA ALA A 254 23.93 -5.36 -7.09
C ALA A 254 25.44 -5.05 -7.09
N HIS A 255 26.25 -5.76 -7.89
CA HIS A 255 27.69 -5.51 -7.99
C HIS A 255 28.02 -4.22 -8.74
N LYS A 256 27.21 -3.87 -9.75
CA LYS A 256 27.42 -2.73 -10.65
C LYS A 256 26.81 -1.42 -10.16
N VAL A 257 26.13 -1.42 -9.01
CA VAL A 257 25.52 -0.19 -8.47
C VAL A 257 26.59 0.79 -8.02
N GLU A 258 26.70 1.90 -8.75
CA GLU A 258 27.60 3.02 -8.44
C GLU A 258 26.82 4.32 -8.18
N SER A 259 25.57 4.41 -8.65
CA SER A 259 24.75 5.61 -8.56
C SER A 259 23.52 5.45 -7.63
N PHE A 260 23.01 6.56 -7.10
CA PHE A 260 21.78 6.54 -6.30
C PHE A 260 20.51 6.11 -7.07
N PRO A 261 20.32 6.49 -8.35
CA PRO A 261 19.22 5.97 -9.15
C PRO A 261 19.24 4.44 -9.27
N GLU A 262 20.40 3.84 -9.56
CA GLU A 262 20.55 2.37 -9.60
C GLU A 262 20.27 1.73 -8.24
N ALA A 263 20.79 2.32 -7.17
CA ALA A 263 20.53 1.85 -5.81
C ALA A 263 19.04 1.87 -5.49
N LYS A 264 18.33 2.93 -5.93
CA LYS A 264 16.88 3.06 -5.77
C LYS A 264 16.14 1.92 -6.48
N LEU A 265 16.47 1.66 -7.74
CA LEU A 265 15.86 0.57 -8.52
C LEU A 265 16.06 -0.77 -7.83
N LEU A 266 17.29 -1.05 -7.37
CA LEU A 266 17.59 -2.28 -6.64
C LEU A 266 16.79 -2.38 -5.34
N PHE A 267 16.73 -1.31 -4.54
CA PHE A 267 15.96 -1.27 -3.30
C PHE A 267 14.46 -1.45 -3.53
N ASP A 268 13.96 -0.94 -4.65
CA ASP A 268 12.58 -1.12 -5.07
C ASP A 268 12.30 -2.58 -5.45
N LEU A 269 13.19 -3.22 -6.22
CA LEU A 269 13.08 -4.62 -6.61
C LEU A 269 13.09 -5.58 -5.42
N VAL A 270 13.99 -5.37 -4.44
CA VAL A 270 14.07 -6.27 -3.26
C VAL A 270 13.14 -5.86 -2.11
N ASN A 271 12.33 -4.81 -2.31
CA ASN A 271 11.54 -4.14 -1.27
C ASN A 271 12.34 -3.90 0.03
N ALA A 272 13.51 -3.27 -0.09
CA ALA A 272 14.36 -2.99 1.06
C ALA A 272 13.73 -1.89 1.95
N ARG A 273 13.76 -2.12 3.27
CA ARG A 273 13.37 -1.13 4.30
C ARG A 273 14.40 -1.11 5.41
N LEU A 274 14.69 0.09 5.94
CA LEU A 274 15.67 0.35 6.98
C LEU A 274 14.97 0.89 8.23
N PHE A 275 15.18 0.24 9.37
CA PHE A 275 14.65 0.64 10.68
C PHE A 275 15.80 0.99 11.60
N LEU A 276 15.79 2.18 12.19
CA LEU A 276 16.88 2.70 13.01
C LEU A 276 16.41 3.00 14.44
N LYS A 277 17.17 2.50 15.42
CA LYS A 277 16.99 2.81 16.84
C LYS A 277 17.95 3.91 17.25
N PHE A 278 17.42 4.97 17.85
CA PHE A 278 18.19 6.12 18.31
C PHE A 278 18.16 6.20 19.84
N GLU A 279 19.30 6.57 20.44
CA GLU A 279 19.39 6.87 21.87
C GLU A 279 20.15 8.17 22.08
N ALA A 280 19.72 8.94 23.08
CA ALA A 280 20.39 10.15 23.51
C ALA A 280 21.72 9.78 24.16
N ARG A 281 22.82 10.32 23.65
CA ARG A 281 24.16 10.17 24.23
C ARG A 281 24.80 11.53 24.43
N GLN A 282 25.44 11.70 25.59
CA GLN A 282 26.30 12.84 25.84
C GLN A 282 27.52 12.74 24.92
N VAL A 283 27.71 13.73 24.06
CA VAL A 283 28.90 13.90 23.22
C VAL A 283 29.52 15.23 23.61
N GLU A 284 30.65 15.16 24.30
CA GLU A 284 31.31 16.33 24.92
C GLU A 284 30.32 17.10 25.81
N ARG A 285 29.99 18.35 25.45
CA ARG A 285 29.09 19.24 26.20
C ARG A 285 27.62 19.18 25.78
N ARG A 286 27.27 18.38 24.77
CA ARG A 286 25.90 18.33 24.19
C ARG A 286 25.31 16.93 24.15
N VAL A 287 24.00 16.83 24.37
CA VAL A 287 23.25 15.58 24.15
C VAL A 287 22.92 15.47 22.66
N LEU A 288 23.36 14.38 22.01
CA LEU A 288 23.03 14.06 20.63
C LEU A 288 22.34 12.71 20.56
N ASN A 289 21.32 12.59 19.70
CA ASN A 289 20.71 11.31 19.40
C ASN A 289 21.60 10.54 18.42
N LYS A 290 22.08 9.38 18.82
CA LYS A 290 22.97 8.51 18.04
C LYS A 290 22.27 7.21 17.70
N ILE A 291 22.61 6.64 16.56
CA ILE A 291 22.13 5.32 16.14
C ILE A 291 22.83 4.28 17.02
N VAL A 292 22.05 3.45 17.70
CA VAL A 292 22.56 2.36 18.57
C VAL A 292 22.22 0.97 18.04
N GLY A 293 21.36 0.91 17.03
CA GLY A 293 20.96 -0.34 16.41
C GLY A 293 19.97 -0.11 15.28
N GLY A 294 19.58 -1.19 14.63
CA GLY A 294 18.62 -1.14 13.53
C GLY A 294 18.40 -2.51 12.91
N LYS A 295 17.42 -2.57 12.00
CA LYS A 295 17.10 -3.77 11.23
C LYS A 295 16.90 -3.38 9.76
N VAL A 296 17.37 -4.23 8.85
CA VAL A 296 17.03 -4.14 7.43
C VAL A 296 16.09 -5.29 7.11
N THR A 297 15.00 -4.99 6.43
CA THR A 297 14.04 -6.00 5.96
C THR A 297 13.97 -5.99 4.44
N PHE A 298 13.65 -7.13 3.85
CA PHE A 298 13.52 -7.35 2.42
C PHE A 298 12.21 -8.09 2.13
N GLY A 299 11.67 -7.92 0.92
CA GLY A 299 10.43 -8.57 0.48
C GLY A 299 9.26 -8.26 1.41
N ASP A 300 8.48 -9.28 1.75
CA ASP A 300 7.28 -9.16 2.59
C ASP A 300 7.55 -9.39 4.09
N THR A 301 8.81 -9.28 4.50
CA THR A 301 9.16 -9.37 5.92
C THR A 301 8.44 -8.27 6.70
N PRO A 302 7.65 -8.59 7.75
CA PRO A 302 6.89 -7.59 8.49
C PRO A 302 7.83 -6.59 9.19
N PRO A 303 7.40 -5.33 9.33
CA PRO A 303 8.20 -4.33 10.04
C PRO A 303 8.39 -4.73 11.50
N PRO A 304 9.58 -4.49 12.10
CA PRO A 304 9.87 -4.85 13.49
C PRO A 304 9.15 -3.96 14.52
N ILE A 305 8.42 -2.95 14.06
CA ILE A 305 7.70 -1.95 14.85
C ILE A 305 6.35 -1.66 14.17
N LYS A 306 5.39 -1.11 14.92
CA LYS A 306 4.16 -0.57 14.34
C LYS A 306 4.48 0.72 13.59
N LEU A 307 4.17 0.75 12.29
CA LEU A 307 4.36 1.93 11.45
C LEU A 307 3.26 2.96 11.68
N TYR A 308 3.59 4.23 11.50
CA TYR A 308 2.61 5.29 11.55
C TYR A 308 1.81 5.37 10.24
N GLU A 309 0.52 5.09 10.31
CA GLU A 309 -0.42 5.11 9.16
C GLU A 309 -1.38 6.31 9.18
N GLY A 310 -1.24 7.18 10.18
CA GLY A 310 -2.13 8.31 10.42
C GLY A 310 -1.93 9.50 9.47
N ALA A 311 -2.78 10.52 9.64
CA ALA A 311 -2.69 11.74 8.86
C ALA A 311 -1.51 12.61 9.29
N THR A 312 -0.63 12.98 8.36
CA THR A 312 0.60 13.75 8.68
C THR A 312 0.39 15.24 8.88
N THR A 313 -0.85 15.73 8.75
CA THR A 313 -1.17 17.16 8.96
C THR A 313 -0.93 17.59 10.39
N ARG A 314 -0.25 18.74 10.58
CA ARG A 314 0.08 19.34 11.89
C ARG A 314 -1.06 19.31 12.92
N ARG A 315 -2.29 19.67 12.51
CA ARG A 315 -3.45 19.69 13.42
C ARG A 315 -3.80 18.31 13.98
N LYS A 316 -3.72 17.26 13.14
CA LYS A 316 -4.04 15.90 13.55
C LYS A 316 -2.91 15.28 14.38
N VAL A 317 -1.66 15.59 14.05
CA VAL A 317 -0.47 15.16 14.80
C VAL A 317 -0.45 15.76 16.22
N LYS A 318 -0.78 17.05 16.37
CA LYS A 318 -0.89 17.70 17.69
C LYS A 318 -2.01 17.14 18.57
N GLY A 319 -3.14 16.74 17.99
CA GLY A 319 -4.28 16.18 18.74
C GLY A 319 -4.10 14.74 19.21
N THR A 320 -3.06 14.03 18.77
CA THR A 320 -2.73 12.66 19.23
C THR A 320 -1.80 12.72 20.45
N THR A 321 -2.22 13.40 21.51
CA THR A 321 -1.57 13.32 22.82
C THR A 321 -2.05 12.06 23.52
N ASN A 322 -1.41 10.93 23.24
CA ASN A 322 -1.26 9.85 24.22
C ASN A 322 -0.01 9.05 23.85
N PRO A 323 0.99 8.95 24.76
CA PRO A 323 2.02 7.95 24.60
C PRO A 323 1.33 6.59 24.65
N VAL A 324 1.64 5.72 23.69
CA VAL A 324 1.26 4.31 23.75
C VAL A 324 1.98 3.73 24.98
N LYS A 325 1.32 3.77 26.14
CA LYS A 325 1.69 2.97 27.29
C LYS A 325 1.47 1.51 26.90
N GLU A 326 2.48 0.70 27.19
CA GLU A 326 2.42 -0.75 27.13
C GLU A 326 1.13 -1.27 27.79
N MET A 327 0.48 -2.23 27.15
CA MET A 327 -0.40 -3.17 27.82
C MET A 327 -0.19 -4.58 27.24
N PRO A 328 -0.40 -5.61 28.07
CA PRO A 328 0.24 -6.91 27.92
C PRO A 328 -0.58 -7.89 27.07
N ASN A 329 0.11 -8.94 26.65
CA ASN A 329 -0.38 -10.19 26.06
C ASN A 329 -1.90 -10.44 26.15
N ARG A 330 -2.56 -10.47 24.99
CA ARG A 330 -3.62 -11.45 24.72
C ARG A 330 -3.49 -11.99 23.31
N SER A 331 -3.32 -13.31 23.26
CA SER A 331 -3.50 -14.17 22.10
C SER A 331 -4.90 -13.99 21.53
N ALA A 332 -4.98 -13.53 20.28
CA ALA A 332 -6.12 -13.77 19.42
C ALA A 332 -5.58 -13.92 18.00
N PHE A 333 -5.63 -15.17 17.52
CA PHE A 333 -5.52 -15.49 16.11
C PHE A 333 -6.58 -14.67 15.36
N SER A 334 -6.14 -13.79 14.46
CA SER A 334 -7.02 -13.15 13.49
C SER A 334 -6.30 -13.08 12.15
N SER A 335 -6.77 -13.96 11.27
CA SER A 335 -6.69 -14.02 9.81
C SER A 335 -5.92 -12.90 9.09
N LYS A 336 -4.85 -13.35 8.40
CA LYS A 336 -4.37 -12.91 7.08
C LYS A 336 -4.87 -11.54 6.61
N THR A 337 -4.03 -10.53 6.81
CA THR A 337 -3.93 -9.43 5.84
C THR A 337 -2.44 -9.16 5.67
N SER A 338 -1.85 -9.82 4.67
CA SER A 338 -0.51 -9.49 4.20
C SER A 338 -0.56 -8.06 3.68
N VAL A 339 -0.09 -7.11 4.50
CA VAL A 339 0.04 -5.70 4.14
C VAL A 339 1.11 -5.60 3.07
N SER A 340 0.66 -5.71 1.82
CA SER A 340 1.50 -5.53 0.66
C SER A 340 2.07 -4.11 0.68
N SER A 341 3.29 -3.97 0.18
CA SER A 341 3.95 -2.70 -0.08
C SER A 341 3.14 -1.73 -0.98
N ALA A 342 1.97 -2.14 -1.49
CA ALA A 342 1.16 -1.42 -2.45
C ALA A 342 0.54 -0.11 -1.90
N GLU A 343 0.20 -0.02 -0.61
CA GLU A 343 -0.42 1.20 -0.08
C GLU A 343 0.53 2.42 -0.07
N GLU A 344 1.84 2.19 0.10
CA GLU A 344 2.85 3.23 -0.03
C GLU A 344 3.40 3.39 -1.47
N VAL A 345 3.23 2.39 -2.35
CA VAL A 345 3.50 2.54 -3.79
C VAL A 345 2.58 3.62 -4.39
N ASN A 346 1.35 3.72 -3.88
CA ASN A 346 0.41 4.81 -4.21
C ASN A 346 0.73 6.15 -3.52
N SER A 347 1.70 6.18 -2.61
CA SER A 347 2.20 7.40 -1.96
C SER A 347 3.57 7.80 -2.54
N LEU A 348 3.56 8.19 -3.82
CA LEU A 348 4.54 9.07 -4.49
C LEU A 348 5.91 9.15 -3.78
N ARG A 349 6.85 8.28 -4.16
CA ARG A 349 8.12 7.93 -3.48
C ARG A 349 9.09 9.07 -3.08
N ASN A 350 8.74 10.34 -3.25
CA ASN A 350 8.97 11.47 -2.31
C ASN A 350 8.21 12.78 -2.73
N VAL A 351 7.09 12.62 -3.45
CA VAL A 351 6.25 13.58 -4.21
C VAL A 351 6.96 14.51 -5.21
N ASN A 352 7.09 14.03 -6.45
CA ASN A 352 7.16 14.83 -7.67
C ASN A 352 5.75 15.39 -7.97
N ARG A 353 5.61 16.69 -8.24
CA ARG A 353 4.49 17.21 -9.04
C ARG A 353 5.15 17.68 -10.31
N GLY A 354 5.07 16.86 -11.36
CA GLY A 354 5.22 17.35 -12.72
C GLY A 354 4.31 18.55 -12.89
N ASP A 355 4.88 19.55 -13.55
CA ASP A 355 4.35 20.83 -14.00
C ASP A 355 3.05 21.34 -13.34
N ARG A 356 3.17 22.54 -12.76
CA ARG A 356 2.02 23.44 -12.64
C ARG A 356 1.43 23.58 -14.05
N ILE A 357 0.20 23.11 -14.23
CA ILE A 357 -0.73 23.80 -15.12
C ILE A 357 -1.12 25.11 -14.41
#